data_AF-T0LY00-F1
#
_entry.id   AF-T0LY00-F1
#
_cell.length_a   1.000
_cell.length_b   1.000
_cell.length_c   1.000
_cell.angle_alpha   90.00
_cell.angle_beta   90.00
_cell.angle_gamma   90.00
#
_symmetry.space_group_name_H-M   'P 1'
#
loop_
_entity.id
_entity.type
_entity.pdbx_description
1 polymer ?
#
loop_
_entity_poly.entity_id
_entity_poly.type
_entity_poly.pdbx_seq_one_letter_code
_entity_poly.pdbx_strand_id
1 'polypeptide(L)'
;MDPVPKAIEKIQASLQPYIKPREQVAYIRRALALHLQACGQPGSIQSPLSLIDASCTITPTKEARGLQREYLRALDANIKARNDYENTRNDTATAPPPRSKIVDPRDQLEDHIALVKLRQKQQRLQTIQKYLDLLMRQPAASPDFLDLELIFRDSPPLPDVPTAVVNSFTVTNTSATTDLSGLAGQLEKVVLRAKLLLQREEQLLQDVRQRTGELAGQVSDEAKAHALDTTRAELINWIETELSKASGEGEDDSHSQRNGQPAVKTNIDEKLVEIRDKYTRYTAARKSLLHMVSDETQPILRPGGEAAGASQSEEIPPAPTTHLLIPYLEKLLALSREQKGMIAHKSHVNNVLSKQAKETRQALDHLAEESQLLPEHPMPKPRPRSGFAEDFASAVSEKQAMSERVKPWVFAADSAKIATLEAVAEKIEEGQVALEGSMSALQEVDRLLGQNQSEKDAVGETTEEDIWLTQGSASKTGARRHGAHQRKESAAKSGDIWSAIHGDLGLIGHEDHI
;
A
#
# COMPACT_ATOMS: atom_id res chain seq x y z
N MET A 1 4.20 -33.64 47.15
CA MET A 1 2.94 -32.86 47.05
C MET A 1 3.24 -31.72 46.10
N ASP A 2 3.01 -31.95 44.82
CA ASP A 2 3.46 -31.05 43.76
C ASP A 2 2.62 -29.76 43.75
N PRO A 3 3.24 -28.59 43.48
CA PRO A 3 2.53 -27.33 43.52
C PRO A 3 1.49 -27.29 42.40
N VAL A 4 0.22 -27.20 42.79
CA VAL A 4 -0.91 -27.09 41.87
C VAL A 4 -0.69 -25.84 40.99
N PRO A 5 -0.82 -25.95 39.66
CA PRO A 5 -0.68 -24.81 38.76
C PRO A 5 -1.60 -23.66 39.18
N LYS A 6 -1.07 -22.43 39.24
CA LYS A 6 -1.80 -21.19 39.63
C LYS A 6 -3.13 -20.96 38.90
N ALA A 7 -3.31 -21.58 37.73
CA ALA A 7 -4.58 -21.57 36.98
C ALA A 7 -5.68 -22.39 37.68
N ILE A 8 -5.33 -23.56 38.24
CA ILE A 8 -6.26 -24.44 38.95
C ILE A 8 -6.64 -23.82 40.29
N GLU A 9 -5.73 -23.13 40.98
CA GLU A 9 -6.05 -22.39 42.21
C GLU A 9 -7.06 -21.26 41.98
N LYS A 10 -6.94 -20.51 40.87
CA LYS A 10 -7.91 -19.49 40.48
C LYS A 10 -9.28 -20.07 40.17
N ILE A 11 -9.32 -21.19 39.44
CA ILE A 11 -10.57 -21.90 39.12
C ILE A 11 -11.20 -22.44 40.41
N GLN A 12 -10.41 -23.05 41.28
CA GLN A 12 -10.86 -23.56 42.56
C GLN A 12 -11.41 -22.44 43.46
N ALA A 13 -10.74 -21.29 43.54
CA ALA A 13 -11.23 -20.12 44.28
C ALA A 13 -12.55 -19.58 43.71
N SER A 14 -12.71 -19.57 42.38
CA SER A 14 -13.96 -19.14 41.73
C SER A 14 -15.13 -20.11 41.96
N LEU A 15 -14.83 -21.41 42.10
CA LEU A 15 -15.83 -22.47 42.29
C LEU A 15 -16.11 -22.75 43.77
N GLN A 16 -15.20 -22.42 44.68
CA GLN A 16 -15.34 -22.62 46.13
C GLN A 16 -16.66 -22.08 46.73
N PRO A 17 -17.18 -20.89 46.37
CA PRO A 17 -18.47 -20.44 46.88
C PRO A 17 -19.67 -21.27 46.38
N TYR A 18 -19.51 -21.98 45.25
CA TYR A 18 -20.54 -22.81 44.64
C TYR A 18 -20.42 -24.30 45.00
N ILE A 19 -19.25 -24.75 45.47
CA ILE A 19 -19.01 -26.12 45.95
C ILE A 19 -19.52 -26.22 47.39
N LYS A 20 -20.71 -26.78 47.56
CA LYS A 20 -21.27 -27.06 48.89
C LYS A 20 -20.65 -28.31 49.52
N PRO A 21 -20.43 -28.35 50.84
CA PRO A 21 -19.95 -29.55 51.53
C PRO A 21 -20.95 -30.71 51.37
N ARG A 22 -20.43 -31.94 51.39
CA ARG A 22 -21.22 -33.16 51.12
C ARG A 22 -22.46 -33.28 52.01
N GLU A 23 -22.38 -32.82 53.25
CA GLU A 23 -23.48 -32.82 54.22
C GLU A 23 -24.61 -31.87 53.81
N GLN A 24 -24.28 -30.65 53.37
CA GLN A 24 -25.26 -29.70 52.86
C GLN A 24 -25.92 -30.23 51.58
N VAL A 25 -25.15 -30.88 50.70
CA VAL A 25 -25.71 -31.51 49.50
C VAL A 25 -26.66 -32.66 49.84
N ALA A 26 -26.31 -33.50 50.83
CA ALA A 26 -27.19 -34.57 51.30
C ALA A 26 -28.48 -34.02 51.94
N TYR A 27 -28.37 -32.94 52.74
CA TYR A 27 -29.51 -32.24 53.30
C TYR A 27 -30.43 -31.65 52.22
N ILE A 28 -29.85 -30.95 51.24
CA ILE A 28 -30.60 -30.39 50.10
C ILE A 28 -31.29 -31.52 49.31
N ARG A 29 -30.60 -32.63 49.04
CA ARG A 29 -31.20 -33.79 48.36
C ARG A 29 -32.37 -34.38 49.14
N ARG A 30 -32.25 -34.49 50.47
CA ARG A 30 -33.33 -34.98 51.34
C ARG A 30 -34.51 -34.01 51.37
N ALA A 31 -34.26 -32.71 51.48
CA ALA A 31 -35.28 -31.68 51.44
C ALA A 31 -36.02 -31.66 50.08
N LEU A 32 -35.28 -31.73 48.97
CA LEU A 32 -35.84 -31.82 47.63
C LEU A 32 -36.63 -33.12 47.43
N ALA A 33 -36.14 -34.27 47.93
CA ALA A 33 -36.88 -35.52 47.85
C ALA A 33 -38.22 -35.45 48.61
N LEU A 34 -38.24 -34.82 49.79
CA LEU A 34 -39.48 -34.58 50.55
C LEU A 34 -40.42 -33.61 49.83
N HIS A 35 -39.89 -32.53 49.23
CA HIS A 35 -40.70 -31.60 48.45
C HIS A 35 -41.27 -32.23 47.17
N LEU A 36 -40.47 -33.04 46.47
CA LEU A 36 -40.93 -33.78 45.29
C LEU A 36 -41.99 -34.82 45.66
N GLN A 37 -41.84 -35.48 46.82
CA GLN A 37 -42.85 -36.39 47.36
C GLN A 37 -44.13 -35.65 47.77
N ALA A 38 -44.03 -34.41 48.26
CA ALA A 38 -45.18 -33.56 48.58
C ALA A 38 -45.87 -32.97 47.33
N CYS A 39 -45.12 -32.69 46.26
CA CYS A 39 -45.64 -32.20 44.98
C CYS A 39 -46.13 -33.31 44.04
N GLY A 40 -45.76 -34.56 44.29
CA GLY A 40 -46.26 -35.72 43.56
C GLY A 40 -47.68 -36.05 43.98
N GLN A 41 -48.65 -35.84 43.09
CA GLN A 41 -49.98 -36.46 43.25
C GLN A 41 -49.87 -37.99 43.28
N PRO A 42 -50.78 -38.72 43.94
CA PRO A 42 -50.77 -40.17 43.98
C PRO A 42 -51.24 -40.74 42.64
N GLY A 43 -50.36 -40.71 41.65
CA GLY A 43 -50.54 -41.27 40.32
C GLY A 43 -49.18 -41.69 39.79
N SER A 44 -49.10 -42.87 39.18
CA SER A 44 -47.87 -43.44 38.64
C SER A 44 -47.16 -42.43 37.73
N ILE A 45 -45.94 -42.03 38.10
CA ILE A 45 -45.08 -41.14 37.31
C ILE A 45 -44.61 -41.93 36.07
N GLN A 46 -45.38 -41.89 34.99
CA GLN A 46 -45.09 -42.66 33.76
C GLN A 46 -44.17 -41.93 32.78
N SER A 47 -43.71 -40.72 33.10
CA SER A 47 -42.83 -39.91 32.23
C SER A 47 -41.63 -39.39 33.02
N PRO A 48 -40.40 -39.45 32.46
CA PRO A 48 -39.24 -38.86 33.10
C PRO A 48 -39.45 -37.34 33.22
N LEU A 49 -39.36 -36.83 34.45
CA LEU A 49 -39.46 -35.40 34.83
C LEU A 49 -38.51 -34.45 34.06
N SER A 50 -37.63 -34.98 33.20
CA SER A 50 -36.66 -34.24 32.40
C SER A 50 -37.22 -33.69 31.09
N LEU A 51 -38.43 -34.06 30.68
CA LEU A 51 -39.06 -33.57 29.45
C LEU A 51 -40.38 -32.88 29.80
N ILE A 52 -40.32 -31.55 29.88
CA ILE A 52 -41.52 -30.72 30.02
C ILE A 52 -42.32 -30.87 28.72
N ASP A 53 -43.47 -31.51 28.83
CA ASP A 53 -44.42 -31.66 27.74
C ASP A 53 -44.97 -30.27 27.34
N ALA A 54 -45.14 -30.02 26.04
CA ALA A 54 -45.55 -28.72 25.49
C ALA A 54 -46.97 -28.30 25.92
N SER A 55 -47.70 -29.22 26.55
CA SER A 55 -49.05 -29.06 27.10
C SER A 55 -49.08 -28.50 28.53
N CYS A 56 -47.93 -28.37 29.20
CA CYS A 56 -47.88 -28.05 30.63
C CYS A 56 -48.04 -26.54 30.90
N THR A 57 -49.23 -26.11 31.30
CA THR A 57 -49.49 -24.74 31.78
C THR A 57 -48.94 -24.56 33.19
N ILE A 58 -47.76 -23.95 33.30
CA ILE A 58 -47.11 -23.70 34.58
C ILE A 58 -47.66 -22.41 35.19
N THR A 59 -48.63 -22.53 36.09
CA THR A 59 -49.07 -21.39 36.91
C THR A 59 -48.06 -21.14 38.04
N PRO A 60 -47.51 -19.93 38.21
CA PRO A 60 -46.60 -19.64 39.31
C PRO A 60 -47.33 -19.78 40.64
N THR A 61 -47.00 -20.82 41.42
CA THR A 61 -47.50 -20.97 42.79
C THR A 61 -47.00 -19.81 43.64
N LYS A 62 -47.85 -19.33 44.57
CA LYS A 62 -47.57 -18.15 45.42
C LYS A 62 -46.34 -18.29 46.32
N GLU A 63 -45.72 -19.46 46.34
CA GLU A 63 -44.56 -19.83 47.15
C GLU A 63 -43.22 -19.61 46.44
N ALA A 64 -43.20 -19.46 45.11
CA ALA A 64 -41.98 -19.22 44.36
C ALA A 64 -41.45 -17.79 44.57
N ARG A 65 -40.31 -17.65 45.25
CA ARG A 65 -39.64 -16.36 45.53
C ARG A 65 -38.30 -16.25 44.81
N GLY A 66 -37.94 -15.03 44.40
CA GLY A 66 -36.64 -14.71 43.79
C GLY A 66 -36.40 -15.38 42.44
N LEU A 67 -35.21 -15.95 42.25
CA LEU A 67 -34.73 -16.56 41.00
C LEU A 67 -35.67 -17.66 40.47
N GLN A 68 -36.32 -18.42 41.35
CA GLN A 68 -37.28 -19.45 40.95
C GLN A 68 -38.46 -18.85 40.17
N ARG A 69 -38.94 -17.66 40.58
CA ARG A 69 -40.03 -16.98 39.89
C ARG A 69 -39.61 -16.43 38.54
N GLU A 70 -38.37 -15.94 38.43
CA GLU A 70 -37.80 -15.48 37.16
C GLU A 70 -37.61 -16.64 36.20
N TYR A 71 -37.12 -17.78 36.70
CA TYR A 71 -36.99 -19.01 35.92
C TYR A 71 -38.36 -19.48 35.40
N LEU A 72 -39.37 -19.56 36.27
CA LEU A 72 -40.73 -19.95 35.85
C LEU A 72 -41.33 -18.96 34.82
N ARG A 73 -41.07 -17.65 34.98
CA ARG A 73 -41.47 -16.62 34.00
C ARG A 73 -40.76 -16.80 32.65
N ALA A 74 -39.45 -17.06 32.67
CA ALA A 74 -38.67 -17.29 31.46
C ALA A 74 -39.10 -18.58 30.75
N LEU A 75 -39.49 -19.60 31.52
CA LEU A 75 -39.99 -20.87 31.01
C LEU A 75 -41.36 -20.69 30.34
N ASP A 76 -42.30 -19.99 30.98
CA ASP A 76 -43.60 -19.63 30.38
C ASP A 76 -43.42 -18.81 29.09
N ALA A 77 -42.50 -17.83 29.10
CA ALA A 77 -42.17 -17.07 27.89
C ALA A 77 -41.56 -17.94 26.78
N ASN A 78 -40.74 -18.95 27.12
CA ASN A 78 -40.17 -19.88 26.16
C ASN A 78 -41.24 -20.79 25.55
N ILE A 79 -42.16 -21.31 26.36
CA ILE A 79 -43.28 -22.14 25.88
C ILE A 79 -44.17 -21.32 24.94
N LYS A 80 -44.49 -20.07 25.31
CA LYS A 80 -45.24 -19.14 24.44
C LYS A 80 -44.54 -18.90 23.11
N ALA A 81 -43.24 -18.57 23.15
CA ALA A 81 -42.47 -18.33 21.93
C ALA A 81 -42.39 -19.57 21.02
N ARG A 82 -42.32 -20.78 21.60
CA ARG A 82 -42.37 -22.03 20.83
C ARG A 82 -43.73 -22.26 20.19
N ASN A 83 -44.82 -22.01 20.92
CA ASN A 83 -46.17 -22.13 20.39
C ASN A 83 -46.42 -21.11 19.28
N ASP A 84 -45.99 -19.87 19.45
CA ASP A 84 -46.08 -18.83 18.41
C ASP A 84 -45.26 -19.21 17.17
N TYR A 85 -44.06 -19.78 17.36
CA TYR A 85 -43.25 -20.29 16.27
C TYR A 85 -43.94 -21.44 15.52
N GLU A 86 -44.47 -22.45 16.23
CA GLU A 86 -45.18 -23.55 15.57
C GLU A 86 -46.47 -23.06 14.90
N ASN A 87 -47.18 -22.08 15.47
CA ASN A 87 -48.33 -21.45 14.83
C ASN A 87 -47.93 -20.73 13.53
N THR A 88 -46.91 -19.86 13.56
CA THR A 88 -46.42 -19.18 12.35
C THR A 88 -45.88 -20.17 11.30
N ARG A 89 -45.22 -21.24 11.72
CA ARG A 89 -44.77 -22.31 10.84
C ARG A 89 -45.95 -23.04 10.20
N ASN A 90 -46.97 -23.39 10.97
CA ASN A 90 -48.17 -24.05 10.46
C ASN A 90 -49.00 -23.11 9.57
N ASP A 91 -49.03 -21.80 9.85
CA ASP A 91 -49.63 -20.79 8.98
C ASP A 91 -48.89 -20.68 7.64
N THR A 92 -47.55 -20.73 7.65
CA THR A 92 -46.76 -20.77 6.40
C THR A 92 -46.91 -22.10 5.63
N ALA A 93 -47.26 -23.19 6.30
CA ALA A 93 -47.53 -24.49 5.67
C ALA A 93 -48.98 -24.64 5.17
N THR A 94 -49.94 -23.95 5.79
CA THR A 94 -51.38 -24.00 5.46
C THR A 94 -51.79 -22.93 4.45
N ALA A 95 -50.99 -21.87 4.27
CA ALA A 95 -51.09 -21.00 3.12
C ALA A 95 -50.78 -21.80 1.84
N PRO A 96 -51.70 -21.93 0.87
CA PRO A 96 -51.40 -22.64 -0.36
C PRO A 96 -50.21 -21.94 -1.02
N PRO A 97 -49.12 -22.66 -1.37
CA PRO A 97 -48.03 -22.06 -2.10
C PRO A 97 -48.61 -21.44 -3.38
N PRO A 98 -48.20 -20.22 -3.78
CA PRO A 98 -48.59 -19.69 -5.08
C PRO A 98 -48.18 -20.74 -6.10
N ARG A 99 -49.18 -21.34 -6.78
CA ARG A 99 -49.06 -22.48 -7.69
C ARG A 99 -47.68 -22.48 -8.33
N SER A 100 -46.78 -23.34 -7.84
CA SER A 100 -45.51 -23.57 -8.48
C SER A 100 -45.87 -24.14 -9.83
N LYS A 101 -45.76 -23.29 -10.87
CA LYS A 101 -45.53 -23.79 -12.21
C LYS A 101 -44.39 -24.79 -12.07
N ILE A 102 -44.44 -25.89 -12.82
CA ILE A 102 -43.27 -26.77 -12.95
C ILE A 102 -42.19 -25.88 -13.57
N VAL A 103 -41.41 -25.23 -12.72
CA VAL A 103 -40.32 -24.35 -13.08
C VAL A 103 -39.14 -25.27 -13.17
N ASP A 104 -38.57 -25.37 -14.36
CA ASP A 104 -37.42 -26.20 -14.63
C ASP A 104 -36.35 -25.94 -13.56
N PRO A 105 -35.65 -26.97 -13.07
CA PRO A 105 -34.64 -26.81 -12.01
C PRO A 105 -33.53 -25.81 -12.40
N ARG A 106 -33.38 -25.57 -13.70
CA ARG A 106 -32.52 -24.54 -14.27
C ARG A 106 -33.00 -23.12 -13.97
N ASP A 107 -34.29 -22.85 -14.16
CA ASP A 107 -34.89 -21.55 -13.86
C ASP A 107 -34.86 -21.26 -12.35
N GLN A 108 -35.06 -22.29 -11.50
CA GLN A 108 -34.91 -22.16 -10.04
C GLN A 108 -33.47 -21.84 -9.62
N LEU A 109 -32.49 -22.44 -10.30
CA LEU A 109 -31.08 -22.15 -10.07
C LEU A 109 -30.72 -20.72 -10.54
N GLU A 110 -31.23 -20.30 -11.69
CA GLU A 110 -31.05 -18.96 -12.22
C GLU A 110 -31.69 -17.90 -11.30
N ASP A 111 -32.88 -18.16 -10.77
CA ASP A 111 -33.55 -17.34 -9.76
C ASP A 111 -32.74 -17.28 -8.45
N HIS A 112 -32.22 -18.42 -7.99
CA HIS A 112 -31.37 -18.46 -6.80
C HIS A 112 -30.07 -17.66 -7.00
N ILE A 113 -29.42 -17.79 -8.16
CA ILE A 113 -28.25 -17.00 -8.53
C ILE A 113 -28.60 -15.50 -8.58
N ALA A 114 -29.75 -15.14 -9.14
CA ALA A 114 -30.22 -13.76 -9.19
C ALA A 114 -30.45 -13.20 -7.78
N LEU A 115 -31.07 -13.97 -6.88
CA LEU A 115 -31.26 -13.60 -5.48
C LEU A 115 -29.94 -13.44 -4.72
N VAL A 116 -28.98 -14.34 -4.93
CA VAL A 116 -27.64 -14.23 -4.32
C VAL A 116 -26.92 -12.97 -4.83
N LYS A 117 -26.96 -12.71 -6.14
CA LYS A 117 -26.41 -11.48 -6.73
C LYS A 117 -27.08 -10.23 -6.16
N LEU A 118 -28.40 -10.26 -5.97
CA LEU A 118 -29.15 -9.15 -5.39
C LEU A 118 -28.77 -8.92 -3.92
N ARG A 119 -28.67 -9.98 -3.12
CA ARG A 119 -28.18 -9.90 -1.73
C ARG A 119 -26.76 -9.34 -1.65
N GLN A 120 -25.87 -9.77 -2.54
CA GLN A 120 -24.51 -9.24 -2.60
C GLN A 120 -24.50 -7.75 -2.97
N LYS A 121 -25.33 -7.31 -3.92
CA LYS A 121 -25.50 -5.89 -4.25
C LYS A 121 -26.03 -5.10 -3.06
N GLN A 122 -27.03 -5.61 -2.36
CA GLN A 122 -27.58 -4.98 -1.16
C GLN A 122 -26.53 -4.84 -0.06
N GLN A 123 -25.74 -5.88 0.19
CA GLN A 123 -24.63 -5.83 1.16
C GLN A 123 -23.59 -4.78 0.77
N ARG A 124 -23.21 -4.69 -0.52
CA ARG A 124 -22.30 -3.66 -1.01
C ARG A 124 -22.86 -2.25 -0.78
N LEU A 125 -24.14 -2.03 -1.09
CA LEU A 125 -24.80 -0.74 -0.87
C LEU A 125 -24.87 -0.38 0.62
N GLN A 126 -25.23 -1.33 1.49
CA GLN A 126 -25.21 -1.11 2.93
C GLN A 126 -23.82 -0.77 3.45
N THR A 127 -22.77 -1.40 2.90
CA THR A 127 -21.39 -1.08 3.25
C THR A 127 -21.01 0.34 2.81
N ILE A 128 -21.34 0.73 1.58
CA ILE A 128 -21.12 2.10 1.09
C ILE A 128 -21.87 3.11 1.97
N GLN A 129 -23.14 2.86 2.28
CA GLN A 129 -23.94 3.71 3.15
C GLN A 129 -23.31 3.85 4.54
N LYS A 130 -22.86 2.75 5.16
CA LYS A 130 -22.15 2.79 6.45
C LYS A 130 -20.90 3.65 6.40
N TYR A 131 -20.10 3.54 5.33
CA TYR A 131 -18.89 4.37 5.18
C TYR A 131 -19.23 5.83 4.89
N LEU A 132 -20.29 6.11 4.13
CA LEU A 132 -20.78 7.46 3.91
C LEU A 132 -21.29 8.09 5.21
N ASP A 133 -22.06 7.36 6.00
CA ASP A 133 -22.51 7.79 7.34
C ASP A 133 -21.32 8.02 8.28
N LEU A 134 -20.27 7.20 8.18
CA LEU A 134 -19.05 7.39 8.96
C LEU A 134 -18.32 8.66 8.51
N LEU A 135 -18.17 8.89 7.20
CA LEU A 135 -17.58 10.13 6.66
C LEU A 135 -18.38 11.36 7.09
N MET A 136 -19.70 11.32 7.00
CA MET A 136 -20.60 12.39 7.46
C MET A 136 -20.46 12.69 8.95
N ARG A 137 -20.10 11.69 9.76
CA ARG A 137 -19.82 11.84 11.20
C ARG A 137 -18.40 12.28 11.50
N GLN A 138 -17.48 12.23 10.53
CA GLN A 138 -16.15 12.77 10.74
C GLN A 138 -16.25 14.30 10.78
N PRO A 139 -15.61 14.95 11.78
CA PRO A 139 -15.65 16.39 11.90
C PRO A 139 -15.09 17.08 10.65
N ALA A 140 -14.16 16.44 9.92
CA ALA A 140 -13.62 16.94 8.66
C ALA A 140 -14.63 17.08 7.50
N ALA A 141 -15.83 16.50 7.61
CA ALA A 141 -16.88 16.61 6.60
C ALA A 141 -17.88 17.74 6.89
N SER A 142 -17.83 18.41 8.06
CA SER A 142 -18.65 19.59 8.28
C SER A 142 -18.07 20.78 7.51
N PRO A 143 -18.91 21.61 6.86
CA PRO A 143 -18.44 22.79 6.13
C PRO A 143 -17.69 23.78 7.05
N ASP A 144 -17.97 23.69 8.34
CA ASP A 144 -17.43 24.56 9.39
C ASP A 144 -16.08 24.06 9.96
N PHE A 145 -15.59 22.88 9.55
CA PHE A 145 -14.37 22.27 10.14
C PHE A 145 -13.10 23.07 9.84
N LEU A 146 -13.07 23.77 8.71
CA LEU A 146 -11.97 24.63 8.30
C LEU A 146 -12.31 26.12 8.46
N ASP A 147 -13.41 26.45 9.14
CA ASP A 147 -13.75 27.83 9.42
C ASP A 147 -12.79 28.39 10.47
N LEU A 148 -11.84 29.20 9.99
CA LEU A 148 -10.81 29.84 10.79
C LEU A 148 -11.45 30.69 11.90
N GLU A 149 -12.64 31.26 11.68
CA GLU A 149 -13.32 32.07 12.68
C GLU A 149 -13.81 31.22 13.86
N LEU A 150 -14.29 29.99 13.61
CA LEU A 150 -14.70 29.05 14.67
C LEU A 150 -13.50 28.42 15.38
N ILE A 151 -12.41 28.13 14.65
CA ILE A 151 -11.19 27.54 15.21
C ILE A 151 -10.47 28.53 16.14
N PHE A 152 -10.45 29.82 15.78
CA PHE A 152 -9.74 30.86 16.54
C PHE A 152 -10.62 31.65 17.52
N ARG A 153 -11.93 31.37 17.59
CA ARG A 153 -12.88 32.06 18.49
C ARG A 153 -12.48 32.05 19.97
N ASP A 154 -11.91 30.94 20.44
CA ASP A 154 -11.48 30.76 21.84
C ASP A 154 -9.96 30.91 22.01
N SER A 155 -9.25 31.31 20.96
CA SER A 155 -7.80 31.50 21.02
C SER A 155 -7.46 32.95 21.37
N PRO A 156 -6.45 33.20 22.21
CA PRO A 156 -5.92 34.55 22.42
C PRO A 156 -5.42 35.11 21.06
N PRO A 157 -5.60 36.42 20.79
CA PRO A 157 -5.22 37.01 19.52
C PRO A 157 -3.76 36.68 19.22
N LEU A 158 -3.52 36.07 18.06
CA LEU A 158 -2.17 35.72 17.64
C LEU A 158 -1.33 37.01 17.57
N PRO A 159 -0.05 36.96 17.97
CA PRO A 159 0.84 38.09 17.83
C PRO A 159 0.91 38.50 16.37
N ASP A 160 0.78 39.81 16.11
CA ASP A 160 0.78 40.38 14.78
C ASP A 160 2.08 39.99 14.05
N VAL A 161 1.95 39.17 13.01
CA VAL A 161 3.10 38.63 12.30
C VAL A 161 3.76 39.79 11.56
N PRO A 162 5.10 39.96 11.63
CA PRO A 162 5.78 41.02 10.89
C PRO A 162 5.35 41.01 9.43
N THR A 163 4.84 42.14 8.93
CA THR A 163 4.36 42.30 7.56
C THR A 163 5.41 41.95 6.51
N ALA A 164 6.69 41.95 6.87
CA ALA A 164 7.80 41.47 6.05
C ALA A 164 7.73 39.95 5.74
N VAL A 165 7.22 39.12 6.65
CA VAL A 165 7.07 37.67 6.46
C VAL A 165 5.77 37.34 5.75
N VAL A 166 4.70 38.11 5.97
CA VAL A 166 3.44 37.93 5.23
C VAL A 166 3.63 38.32 3.77
N ASN A 167 4.30 39.44 3.49
CA ASN A 167 4.59 39.89 2.13
C ASN A 167 5.59 39.02 1.37
N SER A 168 6.40 38.18 2.04
CA SER A 168 7.25 37.20 1.35
C SER A 168 6.47 35.96 0.91
N PHE A 169 5.36 35.64 1.58
CA PHE A 169 4.48 34.51 1.22
C PHE A 169 3.24 34.92 0.41
N THR A 170 2.77 36.18 0.47
CA THR A 170 1.57 36.65 -0.23
C THR A 170 1.80 37.24 -1.62
N VAL A 171 3.05 37.35 -2.09
CA VAL A 171 3.33 37.75 -3.50
C VAL A 171 2.81 36.74 -4.52
N THR A 172 2.42 35.52 -4.12
CA THR A 172 1.97 34.50 -5.08
C THR A 172 0.48 34.14 -5.05
N ASN A 173 -0.33 34.53 -4.04
CA ASN A 173 -1.63 33.84 -3.87
C ASN A 173 -2.89 34.66 -3.52
N THR A 174 -2.91 36.00 -3.50
CA THR A 174 -4.17 36.74 -3.18
C THR A 174 -4.61 37.85 -4.14
N SER A 175 -4.07 37.92 -5.37
CA SER A 175 -4.62 38.79 -6.43
C SER A 175 -4.64 38.16 -7.84
N ALA A 176 -4.48 36.84 -7.93
CA ALA A 176 -4.19 36.09 -9.17
C ALA A 176 -5.37 35.90 -10.15
N THR A 177 -6.28 36.87 -10.32
CA THR A 177 -7.26 36.84 -11.42
C THR A 177 -7.26 38.07 -12.33
N THR A 178 -6.49 39.12 -12.05
CA THR A 178 -6.51 40.33 -12.92
C THR A 178 -5.17 40.80 -13.46
N ASP A 179 -4.05 40.11 -13.24
CA ASP A 179 -2.75 40.61 -13.74
C ASP A 179 -1.89 39.57 -14.48
N LEU A 180 -2.53 38.70 -15.27
CA LEU A 180 -1.85 37.85 -16.26
C LEU A 180 -1.03 38.70 -17.25
N SER A 181 -1.52 39.89 -17.60
CA SER A 181 -0.78 40.87 -18.42
C SER A 181 0.47 41.39 -17.70
N GLY A 182 0.38 41.67 -16.40
CA GLY A 182 1.53 42.09 -15.59
C GLY A 182 2.60 41.00 -15.49
N LEU A 183 2.19 39.74 -15.31
CA LEU A 183 3.10 38.59 -15.29
C LEU A 183 3.75 38.37 -16.67
N ALA A 184 2.98 38.47 -17.76
CA ALA A 184 3.50 38.38 -19.11
C ALA A 184 4.53 39.48 -19.40
N GLY A 185 4.26 40.73 -19.02
CA GLY A 185 5.21 41.83 -19.17
C GLY A 185 6.49 41.68 -18.32
N GLN A 186 6.39 41.09 -17.13
CA GLN A 186 7.56 40.74 -16.32
C GLN A 186 8.40 39.64 -16.98
N LEU A 187 7.74 38.63 -17.53
CA LEU A 187 8.41 37.53 -18.23
C LEU A 187 9.08 38.02 -19.51
N GLU A 188 8.42 38.87 -20.30
CA GLU A 188 8.99 39.55 -21.46
C GLU A 188 10.22 40.37 -21.09
N LYS A 189 10.16 41.14 -19.99
CA LYS A 189 11.29 41.93 -19.49
C LYS A 189 12.48 41.04 -19.08
N VAL A 190 12.21 39.92 -18.41
CA VAL A 190 13.25 38.95 -18.02
C VAL A 190 13.84 38.28 -19.26
N VAL A 191 13.01 37.88 -20.22
CA VAL A 191 13.45 37.28 -21.49
C VAL A 191 14.30 38.27 -22.30
N LEU A 192 13.91 39.54 -22.38
CA LEU A 192 14.70 40.57 -23.05
C LEU A 192 16.04 40.81 -22.36
N ARG A 193 16.07 40.86 -21.02
CA ARG A 193 17.32 40.96 -20.26
C ARG A 193 18.23 39.76 -20.49
N ALA A 194 17.68 38.55 -20.46
CA ALA A 194 18.43 37.33 -20.73
C ALA A 194 18.98 37.31 -22.17
N LYS A 195 18.20 37.72 -23.16
CA LYS A 195 18.66 37.87 -24.55
C LYS A 195 19.80 38.88 -24.69
N LEU A 196 19.73 40.02 -24.00
CA LEU A 196 20.80 41.01 -24.02
C LEU A 196 22.08 40.51 -23.33
N LEU A 197 21.94 39.77 -22.22
CA LEU A 197 23.08 39.14 -21.56
C LEU A 197 23.73 38.09 -22.45
N LEU A 198 22.92 37.25 -23.10
CA LEU A 198 23.42 36.24 -24.05
C LEU A 198 24.15 36.89 -25.23
N GLN A 199 23.60 37.95 -25.83
CA GLN A 199 24.28 38.67 -26.91
C GLN A 199 25.62 39.27 -26.47
N ARG A 200 25.67 39.80 -25.24
CA ARG A 200 26.92 40.32 -24.65
C ARG A 200 27.94 39.20 -24.44
N GLU A 201 27.52 38.05 -23.94
CA GLU A 201 28.38 36.88 -23.76
C GLU A 201 28.87 36.33 -25.10
N GLU A 202 28.02 36.25 -26.11
CA GLU A 202 28.39 35.86 -27.48
C GLU A 202 29.42 36.82 -28.08
N GLN A 203 29.26 38.12 -27.91
CA GLN A 203 30.25 39.12 -28.33
C GLN A 203 31.59 38.93 -27.60
N LEU A 204 31.56 38.74 -26.28
CA LEU A 204 32.77 38.46 -25.50
C LEU A 204 33.45 37.16 -25.94
N LEU A 205 32.68 36.11 -26.25
CA LEU A 205 33.21 34.86 -26.78
C LEU A 205 33.82 35.06 -28.17
N GLN A 206 33.21 35.87 -29.03
CA GLN A 206 33.78 36.20 -30.35
C GLN A 206 35.07 37.00 -30.20
N ASP A 207 35.12 38.00 -29.32
CA ASP A 207 36.33 38.77 -29.01
C ASP A 207 37.45 37.87 -28.47
N VAL A 208 37.13 36.94 -27.56
CA VAL A 208 38.08 35.96 -27.02
C VAL A 208 38.54 34.99 -28.12
N ARG A 209 37.63 34.52 -28.99
CA ARG A 209 37.99 33.64 -30.12
C ARG A 209 38.87 34.34 -31.15
N GLN A 210 38.65 35.62 -31.41
CA GLN A 210 39.51 36.41 -32.30
C GLN A 210 40.90 36.59 -31.68
N ARG A 211 40.99 36.91 -30.39
CA ARG A 211 42.26 37.04 -29.66
C ARG A 211 43.02 35.71 -29.51
N THR A 212 42.31 34.60 -29.34
CA THR A 212 42.92 33.27 -29.16
C THR A 212 43.16 32.54 -30.49
N GLY A 213 42.45 32.90 -31.56
CA GLY A 213 42.65 32.36 -32.91
C GLY A 213 44.04 32.63 -33.47
N GLU A 214 44.63 33.79 -33.15
CA GLU A 214 46.01 34.13 -33.52
C GLU A 214 47.05 33.35 -32.69
N LEU A 215 46.72 32.94 -31.47
CA LEU A 215 47.59 32.14 -30.59
C LEU A 215 47.46 30.62 -30.79
N ALA A 216 46.39 30.14 -31.42
CA ALA A 216 46.07 28.71 -31.55
C ALA A 216 47.14 27.88 -32.27
N GLY A 217 48.04 28.53 -33.03
CA GLY A 217 49.18 27.89 -33.71
C GLY A 217 50.52 27.90 -32.95
N GLN A 218 50.64 28.61 -31.82
CA GLN A 218 51.93 28.86 -31.14
C GLN A 218 52.07 28.17 -29.76
N VAL A 219 51.02 27.53 -29.26
CA VAL A 219 51.01 26.93 -27.92
C VAL A 219 51.49 25.47 -27.98
N SER A 220 52.49 25.13 -27.16
CA SER A 220 53.01 23.77 -27.02
C SER A 220 51.96 22.81 -26.46
N ASP A 221 51.97 21.55 -26.91
CA ASP A 221 50.95 20.57 -26.50
C ASP A 221 50.96 20.28 -24.99
N GLU A 222 52.09 20.50 -24.31
CA GLU A 222 52.22 20.40 -22.86
C GLU A 222 51.50 21.55 -22.13
N ALA A 223 51.55 22.76 -22.67
CA ALA A 223 50.77 23.88 -22.15
C ALA A 223 49.26 23.71 -22.42
N LYS A 224 48.88 23.04 -23.52
CA LYS A 224 47.48 22.66 -23.79
C LYS A 224 46.99 21.61 -22.81
N ALA A 225 47.78 20.58 -22.51
CA ALA A 225 47.44 19.56 -21.52
C ALA A 225 47.27 20.18 -20.13
N HIS A 226 48.20 21.04 -19.71
CA HIS A 226 48.09 21.74 -18.43
C HIS A 226 46.86 22.66 -18.37
N ALA A 227 46.54 23.39 -19.45
CA ALA A 227 45.34 24.23 -19.51
C ALA A 227 44.04 23.39 -19.47
N LEU A 228 44.03 22.20 -20.08
CA LEU A 228 42.91 21.28 -19.99
C LEU A 228 42.76 20.70 -18.58
N ASP A 229 43.86 20.40 -17.90
CA ASP A 229 43.83 19.94 -16.51
C ASP A 229 43.37 21.05 -15.55
N THR A 230 43.78 22.31 -15.76
CA THR A 230 43.30 23.44 -14.94
C THR A 230 41.83 23.74 -15.21
N THR A 231 41.38 23.77 -16.47
CA THR A 231 39.96 23.96 -16.79
C THR A 231 39.10 22.80 -16.28
N ARG A 232 39.61 21.56 -16.31
CA ARG A 232 38.96 20.41 -15.68
C ARG A 232 38.83 20.60 -14.18
N ALA A 233 39.88 21.03 -13.49
CA ALA A 233 39.84 21.27 -12.04
C ALA A 233 38.87 22.41 -11.67
N GLU A 234 38.85 23.49 -12.45
CA GLU A 234 37.92 24.61 -12.25
C GLU A 234 36.46 24.22 -12.51
N LEU A 235 36.18 23.42 -13.55
CA LEU A 235 34.84 22.88 -13.82
C LEU A 235 34.38 21.96 -12.70
N ILE A 236 35.26 21.10 -12.19
CA ILE A 236 34.95 20.24 -11.04
C ILE A 236 34.60 21.11 -9.83
N ASN A 237 35.42 22.11 -9.50
CA ASN A 237 35.14 23.01 -8.39
C ASN A 237 33.86 23.84 -8.59
N TRP A 238 33.57 24.29 -9.81
CA TRP A 238 32.32 24.99 -10.11
C TRP A 238 31.10 24.08 -9.97
N ILE A 239 31.18 22.84 -10.45
CA ILE A 239 30.13 21.84 -10.27
C ILE A 239 29.96 21.49 -8.79
N GLU A 240 31.04 21.29 -8.05
CA GLU A 240 31.00 21.01 -6.61
C GLU A 240 30.38 22.18 -5.82
N THR A 241 30.71 23.42 -6.18
CA THR A 241 30.13 24.62 -5.54
C THR A 241 28.69 24.92 -5.93
N GLU A 242 28.27 24.62 -7.16
CA GLU A 242 26.85 24.71 -7.53
C GLU A 242 26.03 23.56 -6.96
N LEU A 243 26.59 22.35 -6.87
CA LEU A 243 25.96 21.22 -6.19
C LEU A 243 25.85 21.46 -4.68
N SER A 244 26.84 22.11 -4.04
CA SER A 244 26.74 22.46 -2.61
C SER A 244 25.67 23.53 -2.36
N LYS A 245 25.54 24.54 -3.23
CA LYS A 245 24.46 25.54 -3.17
C LYS A 245 23.08 24.91 -3.40
N ALA A 246 22.97 23.93 -4.31
CA ALA A 246 21.71 23.24 -4.58
C ALA A 246 21.36 22.18 -3.52
N SER A 247 22.33 21.65 -2.79
CA SER A 247 22.16 20.58 -1.79
C SER A 247 21.69 21.07 -0.41
N GLY A 248 21.53 22.38 -0.20
CA GLY A 248 20.76 22.89 0.94
C GLY A 248 21.32 22.56 2.33
N GLU A 249 22.64 22.45 2.49
CA GLU A 249 23.31 22.51 3.80
C GLU A 249 24.28 23.69 3.78
N GLY A 250 24.03 24.64 4.69
CA GLY A 250 24.36 26.04 4.50
C GLY A 250 25.81 26.43 4.74
N GLU A 251 26.18 27.60 4.23
CA GLU A 251 26.87 28.59 5.05
C GLU A 251 26.49 30.00 4.60
N ASP A 252 26.07 30.75 5.62
CA ASP A 252 25.56 32.10 5.59
C ASP A 252 26.77 33.04 5.45
N ASP A 253 27.26 33.22 4.22
CA ASP A 253 28.33 34.18 3.94
C ASP A 253 27.93 35.09 2.79
N SER A 254 26.97 35.97 3.11
CA SER A 254 26.81 37.21 2.38
C SER A 254 26.97 38.36 3.36
N HIS A 255 28.16 38.96 3.33
CA HIS A 255 28.41 40.30 3.83
C HIS A 255 27.37 41.27 3.25
N SER A 256 26.28 41.48 3.98
CA SER A 256 25.40 42.63 3.87
C SER A 256 25.42 43.35 5.21
N GLN A 257 26.35 44.29 5.27
CA GLN A 257 26.45 45.38 6.22
C GLN A 257 25.07 46.03 6.44
N ARG A 258 24.34 45.60 7.48
CA ARG A 258 23.23 46.38 8.04
C ARG A 258 23.15 46.22 9.54
N ASN A 259 23.74 47.21 10.20
CA ASN A 259 23.61 47.59 11.59
C ASN A 259 22.17 47.39 12.10
N GLY A 260 21.94 46.51 13.09
CA GLY A 260 20.60 46.18 13.59
C GLY A 260 20.56 45.20 14.77
N GLN A 261 20.88 45.70 15.96
CA GLN A 261 20.50 45.26 17.32
C GLN A 261 20.86 43.84 17.86
N PRO A 262 21.64 43.75 18.96
CA PRO A 262 21.85 42.51 19.72
C PRO A 262 20.67 42.10 20.63
N ALA A 263 19.62 42.92 20.76
CA ALA A 263 18.55 42.73 21.74
C ALA A 263 17.55 41.60 21.42
N VAL A 264 17.43 41.18 20.15
CA VAL A 264 16.47 40.14 19.75
C VAL A 264 17.02 38.74 20.01
N LYS A 265 18.33 38.54 19.84
CA LYS A 265 19.00 37.26 20.13
C LYS A 265 19.00 36.96 21.64
N THR A 266 19.28 37.96 22.48
CA THR A 266 19.25 37.80 23.95
C THR A 266 17.85 37.47 24.48
N ASN A 267 16.78 38.02 23.87
CA ASN A 267 15.41 37.73 24.26
C ASN A 267 15.01 36.27 23.92
N ILE A 268 15.44 35.76 22.76
CA ILE A 268 15.22 34.36 22.38
C ILE A 268 15.97 33.43 23.35
N ASP A 269 17.23 33.74 23.67
CA ASP A 269 18.03 32.94 24.58
C ASP A 269 17.45 32.95 26.01
N GLU A 270 16.97 34.09 26.50
CA GLU A 270 16.24 34.20 27.78
C GLU A 270 14.98 33.33 27.79
N LYS A 271 14.21 33.31 26.70
CA LYS A 271 13.02 32.47 26.56
C LYS A 271 13.36 30.99 26.51
N LEU A 272 14.47 30.62 25.88
CA LEU A 272 14.96 29.23 25.86
C LEU A 272 15.41 28.78 27.25
N VAL A 273 16.05 29.64 28.04
CA VAL A 273 16.38 29.35 29.45
C VAL A 273 15.09 29.20 30.27
N GLU A 274 14.11 30.07 30.08
CA GLU A 274 12.80 29.99 30.77
C GLU A 274 12.07 28.67 30.47
N ILE A 275 12.12 28.20 29.22
CA ILE A 275 11.53 26.91 28.81
C ILE A 275 12.29 25.74 29.43
N ARG A 276 13.63 25.77 29.42
CA ARG A 276 14.46 24.75 30.06
C ARG A 276 14.15 24.66 31.55
N ASP A 277 14.02 25.78 32.24
CA ASP A 277 13.70 25.84 33.67
C ASP A 277 12.29 25.33 34.00
N LYS A 278 11.32 25.53 33.10
CA LYS A 278 9.97 24.95 33.25
C LYS A 278 10.01 23.44 33.04
N TYR A 279 10.78 22.97 32.06
CA TYR A 279 10.92 21.54 31.78
C TYR A 279 11.69 20.79 32.87
N THR A 280 12.73 21.38 33.46
CA THR A 280 13.44 20.80 34.61
C THR A 280 12.54 20.72 35.83
N ARG A 281 11.73 21.76 36.13
CA ARG A 281 10.72 21.71 37.19
C ARG A 281 9.67 20.63 36.96
N TYR A 282 9.15 20.52 35.74
CA TYR A 282 8.18 19.48 35.38
C TYR A 282 8.77 18.07 35.57
N THR A 283 9.98 17.83 35.09
CA THR A 283 10.64 16.53 35.21
C THR A 283 11.01 16.20 36.67
N ALA A 284 11.41 17.18 37.47
CA ALA A 284 11.64 17.03 38.90
C ALA A 284 10.35 16.68 39.66
N ALA A 285 9.25 17.39 39.40
CA ALA A 285 7.95 17.09 40.00
C ALA A 285 7.46 15.69 39.62
N ARG A 286 7.63 15.28 38.36
CA ARG A 286 7.29 13.94 37.90
C ARG A 286 8.15 12.86 38.56
N LYS A 287 9.45 13.09 38.74
CA LYS A 287 10.35 12.18 39.45
C LYS A 287 9.96 12.07 40.93
N SER A 288 9.62 13.18 41.59
CA SER A 288 9.15 13.18 42.97
C SER A 288 7.83 12.41 43.12
N LEU A 289 6.88 12.59 42.20
CA LEU A 289 5.63 11.82 42.19
C LEU A 289 5.88 10.33 41.98
N LEU A 290 6.76 9.97 41.06
CA LEU A 290 7.17 8.57 40.86
C LEU A 290 7.86 8.00 42.10
N HIS A 291 8.68 8.79 42.80
CA HIS A 291 9.33 8.37 44.05
C HIS A 291 8.31 8.12 45.16
N MET A 292 7.33 9.02 45.35
CA MET A 292 6.27 8.84 46.34
C MET A 292 5.42 7.60 46.05
N VAL A 293 5.06 7.37 44.78
CA VAL A 293 4.31 6.18 44.37
C VAL A 293 5.16 4.90 44.52
N SER A 294 6.47 4.97 44.28
CA SER A 294 7.36 3.82 44.49
C SER A 294 7.61 3.50 45.96
N ASP A 295 7.67 4.51 46.83
CA ASP A 295 7.83 4.32 48.27
C ASP A 295 6.57 3.70 48.89
N GLU A 296 5.38 4.10 48.41
CA GLU A 296 4.09 3.53 48.86
C GLU A 296 3.87 2.09 48.36
N THR A 297 4.63 1.65 47.34
CA THR A 297 4.57 0.30 46.78
C THR A 297 5.71 -0.63 47.20
N GLN A 298 6.62 -0.19 48.08
CA GLN A 298 7.59 -1.10 48.70
C GLN A 298 6.95 -1.81 49.92
N PRO A 299 6.72 -3.13 49.87
CA PRO A 299 6.32 -3.87 51.05
C PRO A 299 7.51 -3.92 52.03
N ILE A 300 7.39 -3.19 53.14
CA ILE A 300 8.32 -3.28 54.26
C ILE A 300 8.18 -4.69 54.86
N LEU A 301 9.09 -5.59 54.47
CA LEU A 301 9.39 -6.78 55.26
C LEU A 301 10.20 -6.32 56.49
N ARG A 302 9.52 -6.04 57.60
CA ARG A 302 10.14 -6.03 58.93
C ARG A 302 9.61 -7.21 59.76
N PRO A 303 10.51 -8.03 60.35
CA PRO A 303 10.12 -9.14 61.20
C PRO A 303 9.65 -8.61 62.57
N GLY A 304 8.72 -9.36 63.17
CA GLY A 304 7.93 -8.92 64.32
C GLY A 304 8.69 -8.59 65.60
N GLY A 305 8.02 -7.77 66.40
CA GLY A 305 8.39 -7.40 67.77
C GLY A 305 7.34 -6.46 68.37
N GLU A 306 6.42 -7.07 69.10
CA GLU A 306 5.59 -6.61 70.24
C GLU A 306 5.11 -5.15 70.38
N ALA A 307 3.85 -5.04 70.81
CA ALA A 307 3.09 -3.83 71.03
C ALA A 307 3.51 -3.04 72.28
N ALA A 308 3.53 -1.70 72.16
CA ALA A 308 2.92 -0.75 73.12
C ALA A 308 3.27 0.69 72.71
N GLY A 309 2.31 1.61 72.85
CA GLY A 309 2.61 3.05 72.89
C GLY A 309 1.64 3.90 72.09
N ALA A 310 0.55 4.31 72.73
CA ALA A 310 -0.38 5.31 72.24
C ALA A 310 0.30 6.68 72.02
N SER A 311 -0.10 7.38 70.96
CA SER A 311 -0.20 8.83 70.94
C SER A 311 -1.32 9.19 69.97
N GLN A 312 -2.42 9.68 70.55
CA GLN A 312 -3.49 10.35 69.85
C GLN A 312 -2.91 11.64 69.27
N SER A 313 -2.76 11.70 67.95
CA SER A 313 -2.84 12.97 67.23
C SER A 313 -4.20 12.98 66.55
N GLU A 314 -4.99 13.96 66.97
CA GLU A 314 -6.28 14.32 66.42
C GLU A 314 -6.06 14.85 65.00
N GLU A 315 -6.05 13.94 64.02
CA GLU A 315 -5.99 14.29 62.60
C GLU A 315 -7.41 14.23 62.04
N ILE A 316 -7.95 15.42 61.78
CA ILE A 316 -9.20 15.67 61.06
C ILE A 316 -9.22 14.77 59.81
N PRO A 317 -10.27 13.96 59.56
CA PRO A 317 -10.30 13.14 58.36
C PRO A 317 -10.34 14.06 57.13
N PRO A 318 -9.33 14.06 56.24
CA PRO A 318 -9.48 14.77 54.98
C PRO A 318 -10.64 14.10 54.22
N ALA A 319 -11.58 14.93 53.77
CA ALA A 319 -12.71 14.52 52.95
C ALA A 319 -12.25 13.55 51.84
N PRO A 320 -13.04 12.52 51.49
CA PRO A 320 -12.59 11.43 50.64
C PRO A 320 -12.51 11.85 49.16
N THR A 321 -11.47 12.61 48.82
CA THR A 321 -11.10 12.97 47.44
C THR A 321 -10.61 11.74 46.65
N THR A 322 -10.24 10.66 47.35
CA THR A 322 -9.90 9.36 46.78
C THR A 322 -11.04 8.76 45.97
N HIS A 323 -12.31 8.86 46.41
CA HIS A 323 -13.45 8.34 45.65
C HIS A 323 -13.71 9.08 44.33
N LEU A 324 -13.30 10.35 44.23
CA LEU A 324 -13.43 11.13 43.01
C LEU A 324 -12.36 10.74 41.97
N LEU A 325 -11.20 10.23 42.41
CA LEU A 325 -10.08 9.85 41.54
C LEU A 325 -10.12 8.39 41.07
N ILE A 326 -10.79 7.49 41.81
CA ILE A 326 -10.98 6.08 41.45
C ILE A 326 -11.45 5.87 40.00
N PRO A 327 -12.52 6.53 39.49
CA PRO A 327 -12.98 6.31 38.11
C PRO A 327 -11.93 6.73 37.06
N TYR A 328 -11.10 7.74 37.36
CA TYR A 328 -10.01 8.15 36.46
C TYR A 328 -8.85 7.16 36.48
N LEU A 329 -8.53 6.57 37.63
CA LEU A 329 -7.51 5.52 37.75
C LEU A 329 -7.96 4.22 37.08
N GLU A 330 -9.23 3.84 37.19
CA GLU A 330 -9.80 2.70 36.48
C GLU A 330 -9.75 2.91 34.96
N LYS A 331 -10.09 4.11 34.48
CA LYS A 331 -9.97 4.48 33.06
C LYS A 331 -8.52 4.43 32.58
N LEU A 332 -7.57 4.94 33.39
CA LEU A 332 -6.15 4.89 33.05
C LEU A 332 -5.62 3.44 33.03
N LEU A 333 -6.06 2.60 33.96
CA LEU A 333 -5.73 1.17 33.96
C LEU A 333 -6.32 0.45 32.75
N ALA A 334 -7.56 0.76 32.35
CA ALA A 334 -8.18 0.22 31.15
C ALA A 334 -7.38 0.61 29.89
N LEU A 335 -7.04 1.90 29.75
CA LEU A 335 -6.18 2.39 28.66
C LEU A 335 -4.80 1.72 28.67
N SER A 336 -4.21 1.49 29.86
CA SER A 336 -2.92 0.79 29.96
C SER A 336 -3.00 -0.67 29.49
N ARG A 337 -4.13 -1.34 29.73
CA ARG A 337 -4.38 -2.71 29.28
C ARG A 337 -4.62 -2.75 27.77
N GLU A 338 -5.37 -1.78 27.24
CA GLU A 338 -5.56 -1.62 25.80
C GLU A 338 -4.23 -1.35 25.08
N GLN A 339 -3.40 -0.44 25.61
CA GLN A 339 -2.07 -0.18 25.07
C GLN A 339 -1.19 -1.43 25.09
N LYS A 340 -1.20 -2.22 26.17
CA LYS A 340 -0.49 -3.51 26.22
C LYS A 340 -1.02 -4.49 25.17
N GLY A 341 -2.34 -4.54 24.96
CA GLY A 341 -2.98 -5.33 23.91
C GLY A 341 -2.54 -4.89 22.51
N MET A 342 -2.53 -3.58 22.24
CA MET A 342 -2.06 -3.02 20.97
C MET A 342 -0.58 -3.29 20.72
N ILE A 343 0.27 -3.20 21.75
CA ILE A 343 1.70 -3.53 21.64
C ILE A 343 1.89 -5.02 21.32
N ALA A 344 1.14 -5.91 21.96
CA ALA A 344 1.18 -7.34 21.67
C ALA A 344 0.66 -7.66 20.26
N HIS A 345 -0.39 -6.96 19.80
CA HIS A 345 -0.88 -7.10 18.44
C HIS A 345 0.15 -6.61 17.41
N LYS A 346 0.75 -5.44 17.66
CA LYS A 346 1.81 -4.88 16.81
C LYS A 346 3.00 -5.83 16.72
N SER A 347 3.45 -6.40 17.84
CA SER A 347 4.56 -7.35 17.83
C SER A 347 4.21 -8.64 17.08
N HIS A 348 2.98 -9.16 17.26
CA HIS A 348 2.51 -10.30 16.50
C HIS A 348 2.48 -10.04 14.99
N VAL A 349 1.89 -8.92 14.54
CA VAL A 349 1.85 -8.54 13.13
C VAL A 349 3.25 -8.36 12.56
N ASN A 350 4.16 -7.71 13.30
CA ASN A 350 5.55 -7.55 12.87
C ASN A 350 6.27 -8.91 12.74
N ASN A 351 6.04 -9.83 13.66
CA ASN A 351 6.60 -11.18 13.61
C ASN A 351 6.05 -11.98 12.41
N VAL A 352 4.75 -11.89 12.13
CA VAL A 352 4.16 -12.52 10.94
C VAL A 352 4.70 -11.91 9.65
N LEU A 353 4.80 -10.58 9.57
CA LEU A 353 5.30 -9.88 8.38
C LEU A 353 6.77 -10.18 8.11
N SER A 354 7.61 -10.17 9.14
CA SER A 354 9.03 -10.55 9.01
C SER A 354 9.22 -12.03 8.67
N LYS A 355 8.36 -12.92 9.19
CA LYS A 355 8.34 -14.33 8.77
C LYS A 355 7.98 -14.45 7.30
N GLN A 356 6.91 -13.80 6.85
CA GLN A 356 6.49 -13.79 5.46
C GLN A 356 7.59 -13.22 4.54
N ALA A 357 8.23 -12.11 4.93
CA ALA A 357 9.31 -11.50 4.16
C ALA A 357 10.54 -12.42 4.03
N LYS A 358 10.84 -13.22 5.06
CA LYS A 358 11.90 -14.24 5.00
C LYS A 358 11.51 -15.41 4.11
N GLU A 359 10.28 -15.90 4.19
CA GLU A 359 9.78 -16.97 3.33
C GLU A 359 9.77 -16.56 1.85
N THR A 360 9.33 -15.33 1.54
CA THR A 360 9.38 -14.81 0.17
C THR A 360 10.80 -14.64 -0.34
N ARG A 361 11.74 -14.26 0.52
CA ARG A 361 13.17 -14.19 0.18
C ARG A 361 13.75 -15.56 -0.16
N GLN A 362 13.49 -16.55 0.69
CA GLN A 362 13.94 -17.92 0.45
C GLN A 362 13.34 -18.50 -0.83
N ALA A 363 12.06 -18.24 -1.08
CA ALA A 363 11.43 -18.64 -2.34
C ALA A 363 12.08 -17.98 -3.56
N LEU A 364 12.42 -16.68 -3.50
CA LEU A 364 13.12 -15.99 -4.58
C LEU A 364 14.56 -16.52 -4.78
N ASP A 365 15.26 -16.86 -3.70
CA ASP A 365 16.60 -17.46 -3.80
C ASP A 365 16.54 -18.86 -4.44
N HIS A 366 15.58 -19.70 -4.03
CA HIS A 366 15.36 -21.00 -4.66
C HIS A 366 14.97 -20.89 -6.13
N LEU A 367 14.07 -19.97 -6.48
CA LEU A 367 13.74 -19.70 -7.87
C LEU A 367 14.97 -19.24 -8.66
N ALA A 368 15.85 -18.45 -8.04
CA ALA A 368 17.10 -18.01 -8.68
C ALA A 368 18.08 -19.17 -8.89
N GLU A 369 18.15 -20.13 -7.97
CA GLU A 369 18.94 -21.37 -8.12
C GLU A 369 18.38 -22.28 -9.23
N GLU A 370 17.06 -22.35 -9.38
CA GLU A 370 16.37 -23.14 -10.43
C GLU A 370 16.35 -22.43 -11.80
N SER A 371 16.65 -21.13 -11.83
CA SER A 371 16.63 -20.34 -13.05
C SER A 371 17.70 -20.77 -14.04
N GLN A 372 17.29 -21.08 -15.26
CA GLN A 372 18.21 -21.20 -16.41
C GLN A 372 18.55 -19.85 -17.04
N LEU A 373 17.72 -18.82 -16.81
CA LEU A 373 17.89 -17.49 -17.41
C LEU A 373 19.04 -16.68 -16.78
N LEU A 374 19.17 -16.71 -15.46
CA LEU A 374 20.20 -15.98 -14.71
C LEU A 374 21.65 -16.41 -15.05
N PRO A 375 21.98 -17.71 -15.21
CA PRO A 375 23.31 -18.14 -15.65
C PRO A 375 23.64 -17.74 -17.09
N GLU A 376 22.66 -17.81 -18.00
CA GLU A 376 22.82 -17.43 -19.42
C GLU A 376 23.05 -15.92 -19.59
N HIS A 377 22.46 -15.11 -18.70
CA HIS A 377 22.59 -13.67 -18.72
C HIS A 377 22.97 -13.07 -17.35
N PRO A 378 24.25 -13.23 -16.93
CA PRO A 378 24.70 -12.74 -15.64
C PRO A 378 24.75 -11.21 -15.62
N MET A 379 24.08 -10.60 -14.63
CA MET A 379 24.17 -9.15 -14.41
C MET A 379 25.60 -8.75 -14.02
N PRO A 380 26.18 -7.69 -14.62
CA PRO A 380 27.47 -7.15 -14.20
C PRO A 380 27.40 -6.72 -12.73
N LYS A 381 28.07 -7.46 -11.84
CA LYS A 381 28.10 -7.11 -10.41
C LYS A 381 28.83 -5.78 -10.23
N PRO A 382 28.24 -4.78 -9.54
CA PRO A 382 29.00 -3.61 -9.14
C PRO A 382 30.14 -4.10 -8.23
N ARG A 383 31.38 -3.69 -8.55
CA ARG A 383 32.56 -4.02 -7.72
C ARG A 383 32.29 -3.54 -6.28
N PRO A 384 32.58 -4.35 -5.25
CA PRO A 384 32.38 -3.92 -3.88
C PRO A 384 33.38 -2.80 -3.58
N ARG A 385 32.87 -1.58 -3.35
CA ARG A 385 33.64 -0.55 -2.67
C ARG A 385 33.76 -0.99 -1.22
N SER A 386 34.99 -1.33 -0.85
CA SER A 386 35.41 -1.69 0.50
C SER A 386 35.05 -0.61 1.51
N GLY A 387 34.41 -1.03 2.61
CA GLY A 387 34.62 -0.49 3.95
C GLY A 387 33.71 0.66 4.40
N PHE A 388 33.01 0.42 5.50
CA PHE A 388 32.60 1.43 6.51
C PHE A 388 31.21 2.08 6.40
N ALA A 389 30.17 1.38 5.95
CA ALA A 389 28.79 1.90 6.06
C ALA A 389 27.71 0.83 6.26
N GLU A 390 28.06 -0.32 6.85
CA GLU A 390 27.16 -1.48 6.89
C GLU A 390 26.15 -1.43 8.06
N ASP A 391 26.43 -0.66 9.13
CA ASP A 391 25.67 -0.78 10.38
C ASP A 391 24.41 0.09 10.44
N PHE A 392 24.25 1.10 9.58
CA PHE A 392 23.07 2.01 9.61
C PHE A 392 21.98 1.66 8.58
N ALA A 393 22.29 0.82 7.57
CA ALA A 393 21.40 0.51 6.46
C ALA A 393 20.42 -0.65 6.75
N SER A 394 20.63 -1.41 7.83
CA SER A 394 19.94 -2.67 8.11
C SER A 394 18.41 -2.54 8.33
N ALA A 395 17.91 -1.38 8.77
CA ALA A 395 16.48 -1.17 9.01
C ALA A 395 15.68 -0.71 7.76
N VAL A 396 16.33 -0.03 6.80
CA VAL A 396 15.74 0.35 5.50
C VAL A 396 15.97 -0.73 4.44
N SER A 397 16.93 -1.62 4.69
CA SER A 397 17.34 -2.74 3.84
C SER A 397 16.21 -3.74 3.56
N GLU A 398 15.18 -3.87 4.40
CA GLU A 398 14.24 -4.97 4.22
C GLU A 398 13.39 -4.86 2.92
N LYS A 399 12.97 -3.65 2.55
CA LYS A 399 12.27 -3.43 1.26
C LYS A 399 13.26 -3.36 0.08
N GLN A 400 14.43 -2.78 0.32
CA GLN A 400 15.48 -2.66 -0.69
C GLN A 400 16.03 -4.03 -1.11
N ALA A 401 16.15 -4.96 -0.17
CA ALA A 401 16.67 -6.31 -0.39
C ALA A 401 15.78 -7.17 -1.30
N MET A 402 14.45 -6.97 -1.31
CA MET A 402 13.58 -7.67 -2.27
C MET A 402 13.76 -7.11 -3.68
N SER A 403 13.81 -5.77 -3.81
CA SER A 403 14.08 -5.12 -5.09
C SER A 403 15.44 -5.53 -5.65
N GLU A 404 16.48 -5.56 -4.81
CA GLU A 404 17.83 -5.98 -5.18
C GLU A 404 17.90 -7.43 -5.66
N ARG A 405 17.12 -8.35 -5.08
CA ARG A 405 17.09 -9.76 -5.49
C ARG A 405 16.34 -10.00 -6.79
N VAL A 406 15.40 -9.12 -7.16
CA VAL A 406 14.65 -9.22 -8.42
C VAL A 406 15.40 -8.55 -9.58
N LYS A 407 16.28 -7.58 -9.32
CA LYS A 407 17.05 -6.88 -10.37
C LYS A 407 17.79 -7.81 -11.35
N PRO A 408 18.48 -8.89 -10.90
CA PRO A 408 19.13 -9.83 -11.82
C PRO A 408 18.15 -10.47 -12.81
N TRP A 409 16.92 -10.78 -12.38
CA TRP A 409 15.89 -11.35 -13.24
C TRP A 409 15.39 -10.38 -14.29
N VAL A 410 15.18 -9.12 -13.92
CA VAL A 410 14.78 -8.07 -14.86
C VAL A 410 15.87 -7.87 -15.91
N PHE A 411 17.13 -7.76 -15.47
CA PHE A 411 18.25 -7.64 -16.38
C PHE A 411 18.37 -8.84 -17.31
N ALA A 412 18.31 -10.06 -16.78
CA ALA A 412 18.42 -11.30 -17.56
C ALA A 412 17.27 -11.45 -18.57
N ALA A 413 16.06 -11.01 -18.22
CA ALA A 413 14.92 -11.00 -19.13
C ALA A 413 15.09 -9.97 -20.26
N ASP A 414 15.57 -8.76 -19.93
CA ASP A 414 15.84 -7.72 -20.93
C ASP A 414 16.98 -8.12 -21.86
N SER A 415 18.06 -8.71 -21.35
CA SER A 415 19.17 -9.20 -22.17
C SER A 415 18.76 -10.39 -23.03
N ALA A 416 17.96 -11.33 -22.53
CA ALA A 416 17.42 -12.43 -23.34
C ALA A 416 16.54 -11.91 -24.46
N LYS A 417 15.69 -10.91 -24.17
CA LYS A 417 14.88 -10.24 -25.18
C LYS A 417 15.77 -9.62 -26.26
N ILE A 418 16.81 -8.88 -25.89
CA ILE A 418 17.73 -8.27 -26.85
C ILE A 418 18.44 -9.35 -27.68
N ALA A 419 18.96 -10.40 -27.03
CA ALA A 419 19.64 -11.51 -27.72
C ALA A 419 18.73 -12.22 -28.72
N THR A 420 17.45 -12.44 -28.39
CA THR A 420 16.49 -13.02 -29.35
C THR A 420 16.18 -12.09 -30.50
N LEU A 421 16.10 -10.78 -30.27
CA LEU A 421 15.88 -9.79 -31.33
C LEU A 421 17.10 -9.71 -32.27
N GLU A 422 18.31 -9.78 -31.71
CA GLU A 422 19.56 -9.81 -32.47
C GLU A 422 19.65 -11.08 -33.33
N ALA A 423 19.38 -12.26 -32.76
CA ALA A 423 19.37 -13.51 -33.52
C ALA A 423 18.32 -13.52 -34.65
N VAL A 424 17.14 -12.92 -34.44
CA VAL A 424 16.13 -12.78 -35.49
C VAL A 424 16.60 -11.80 -36.56
N ALA A 425 17.22 -10.68 -36.19
CA ALA A 425 17.79 -9.73 -37.14
C ALA A 425 18.89 -10.38 -38.00
N GLU A 426 19.82 -11.11 -37.39
CA GLU A 426 20.88 -11.85 -38.09
C GLU A 426 20.28 -12.85 -39.08
N LYS A 427 19.23 -13.61 -38.70
CA LYS A 427 18.55 -14.53 -39.63
C LYS A 427 17.81 -13.83 -40.77
N ILE A 428 17.27 -12.64 -40.54
CA ILE A 428 16.66 -11.83 -41.60
C ILE A 428 17.73 -11.32 -42.56
N GLU A 429 18.87 -10.84 -42.05
CA GLU A 429 20.00 -10.40 -42.87
C GLU A 429 20.60 -11.56 -43.68
N GLU A 430 20.83 -12.72 -43.07
CA GLU A 430 21.25 -13.95 -43.77
C GLU A 430 20.26 -14.31 -44.88
N GLY A 431 18.96 -14.25 -44.59
CA GLY A 431 17.89 -14.51 -45.56
C GLY A 431 17.87 -13.51 -46.70
N GLN A 432 18.12 -12.22 -46.42
CA GLN A 432 18.20 -11.18 -47.44
C GLN A 432 19.43 -11.39 -48.34
N VAL A 433 20.60 -11.68 -47.76
CA VAL A 433 21.82 -11.98 -48.54
C VAL A 433 21.62 -13.23 -49.41
N ALA A 434 20.97 -14.27 -48.88
CA ALA A 434 20.64 -15.46 -49.66
C ALA A 434 19.65 -15.16 -50.80
N LEU A 435 18.65 -14.30 -50.56
CA LEU A 435 17.71 -13.85 -51.58
C LEU A 435 18.42 -13.05 -52.69
N GLU A 436 19.25 -12.08 -52.33
CA GLU A 436 20.03 -11.28 -53.28
C GLU A 436 20.99 -12.15 -54.10
N GLY A 437 21.63 -13.14 -53.47
CA GLY A 437 22.42 -14.15 -54.15
C GLY A 437 21.60 -14.98 -55.14
N SER A 438 20.41 -15.44 -54.75
CA SER A 438 19.50 -16.20 -55.62
C SER A 438 18.97 -15.36 -56.80
N MET A 439 18.66 -14.08 -56.56
CA MET A 439 18.20 -13.14 -57.58
C MET A 439 19.30 -12.84 -58.58
N SER A 440 20.53 -12.66 -58.11
CA SER A 440 21.71 -12.47 -58.97
C SER A 440 21.98 -13.70 -59.83
N ALA A 441 21.88 -14.91 -59.27
CA ALA A 441 22.01 -16.16 -60.01
C ALA A 441 20.90 -16.32 -61.06
N LEU A 442 19.64 -15.96 -60.74
CA LEU A 442 18.55 -15.97 -61.71
C LEU A 442 18.78 -14.98 -62.85
N GLN A 443 19.28 -13.77 -62.56
CA GLN A 443 19.66 -12.80 -63.60
C GLN A 443 20.79 -13.32 -64.49
N GLU A 444 21.75 -14.07 -63.94
CA GLU A 444 22.81 -14.70 -64.72
C GLU A 444 22.26 -15.80 -65.63
N VAL A 445 21.37 -16.66 -65.12
CA VAL A 445 20.67 -17.68 -65.92
C VAL A 445 19.83 -17.03 -67.03
N ASP A 446 19.13 -15.94 -66.74
CA ASP A 446 18.34 -15.16 -67.70
C ASP A 446 19.22 -14.54 -68.81
N ARG A 447 20.42 -14.05 -68.46
CA ARG A 447 21.45 -13.63 -69.42
C ARG A 447 21.93 -14.80 -70.29
N LEU A 448 22.14 -15.99 -69.71
CA LEU A 448 22.57 -17.19 -70.44
C LEU A 448 21.47 -17.75 -71.37
N LEU A 449 20.20 -17.63 -70.99
CA LEU A 449 19.05 -17.99 -71.84
C LEU A 449 18.77 -16.97 -72.96
N GLY A 450 19.53 -15.87 -73.03
CA GLY A 450 19.40 -14.87 -74.09
C GLY A 450 18.15 -14.00 -74.01
N GLN A 451 17.42 -14.02 -72.89
CA GLN A 451 16.23 -13.19 -72.69
C GLN A 451 16.56 -11.69 -72.52
N ASN A 452 17.83 -11.35 -72.25
CA ASN A 452 18.31 -9.96 -72.12
C ASN A 452 18.82 -9.31 -73.44
N GLN A 453 18.55 -9.89 -74.61
CA GLN A 453 18.94 -9.29 -75.90
C GLN A 453 17.87 -8.43 -76.58
N SER A 454 16.73 -8.15 -75.93
CA SER A 454 15.64 -7.39 -76.56
C SER A 454 15.11 -6.20 -75.75
N GLU A 455 15.90 -5.56 -74.87
CA GLU A 455 15.51 -4.25 -74.30
C GLU A 455 16.71 -3.30 -74.09
N LYS A 456 17.61 -3.25 -75.08
CA LYS A 456 18.56 -2.14 -75.24
C LYS A 456 18.30 -1.42 -76.55
N ASP A 457 17.13 -0.81 -76.66
CA ASP A 457 16.85 0.31 -77.56
C ASP A 457 15.51 0.94 -77.18
N ALA A 458 15.48 1.60 -76.03
CA ALA A 458 14.48 2.61 -75.73
C ALA A 458 15.14 3.65 -74.81
N VAL A 459 15.80 4.61 -75.46
CA VAL A 459 16.07 5.92 -74.88
C VAL A 459 14.72 6.50 -74.45
N GLY A 460 14.52 6.57 -73.14
CA GLY A 460 13.37 7.14 -72.48
C GLY A 460 13.84 7.84 -71.22
N GLU A 461 14.37 9.04 -71.43
CA GLU A 461 14.60 10.11 -70.47
C GLU A 461 13.48 10.20 -69.42
N THR A 462 13.72 9.73 -68.20
CA THR A 462 13.05 10.26 -67.00
C THR A 462 14.01 10.25 -65.84
N THR A 463 14.44 11.45 -65.50
CA THR A 463 15.20 11.83 -64.33
C THR A 463 14.58 11.31 -63.03
N GLU A 464 15.48 10.86 -62.19
CA GLU A 464 15.35 10.61 -60.76
C GLU A 464 14.80 11.86 -60.04
N GLU A 465 13.62 11.76 -59.40
CA GLU A 465 13.25 12.62 -58.28
C GLU A 465 12.42 11.82 -57.24
N ASP A 466 13.05 11.59 -56.09
CA ASP A 466 12.49 11.59 -54.73
C ASP A 466 11.13 10.94 -54.45
N ILE A 467 11.16 9.65 -54.14
CA ILE A 467 10.03 8.92 -53.51
C ILE A 467 10.08 8.98 -51.96
N TRP A 468 11.14 9.55 -51.35
CA TRP A 468 11.36 9.53 -49.90
C TRP A 468 11.05 10.83 -49.15
N LEU A 469 10.40 11.82 -49.79
CA LEU A 469 10.15 13.14 -49.19
C LEU A 469 8.67 13.56 -49.16
N THR A 470 7.74 12.68 -48.78
CA THR A 470 6.38 13.11 -48.40
C THR A 470 5.77 12.30 -47.25
N GLN A 471 6.48 12.23 -46.11
CA GLN A 471 5.83 11.93 -44.83
C GLN A 471 5.63 13.22 -44.05
N GLY A 472 4.41 13.80 -44.15
CA GLY A 472 3.98 14.86 -43.24
C GLY A 472 3.02 15.89 -43.82
N SER A 473 1.77 15.51 -44.08
CA SER A 473 0.63 16.41 -43.78
C SER A 473 -0.68 15.64 -43.72
N ALA A 474 -1.57 16.13 -42.85
CA ALA A 474 -2.67 15.40 -42.27
C ALA A 474 -3.96 15.45 -43.09
N SER A 475 -4.80 14.44 -42.82
CA SER A 475 -6.27 14.48 -42.90
C SER A 475 -6.90 14.51 -44.30
N LYS A 476 -7.54 13.41 -44.69
CA LYS A 476 -9.02 13.25 -44.64
C LYS A 476 -9.45 12.06 -45.52
N THR A 477 -10.36 11.29 -44.94
CA THR A 477 -11.50 10.61 -45.58
C THR A 477 -11.24 9.63 -46.73
N GLY A 478 -11.76 8.40 -46.58
CA GLY A 478 -12.31 7.71 -47.74
C GLY A 478 -12.20 6.20 -47.68
N ALA A 479 -13.25 5.56 -47.19
CA ALA A 479 -13.52 4.15 -47.46
C ALA A 479 -13.69 3.90 -48.97
N ARG A 480 -13.15 2.80 -49.51
CA ARG A 480 -13.92 1.68 -50.10
C ARG A 480 -13.10 0.76 -51.02
N ARG A 481 -13.44 -0.52 -50.87
CA ARG A 481 -13.71 -1.54 -51.90
C ARG A 481 -12.54 -2.20 -52.65
N HIS A 482 -12.35 -3.46 -52.29
CA HIS A 482 -11.90 -4.54 -53.14
C HIS A 482 -12.67 -4.61 -54.48
N GLY A 483 -11.93 -4.65 -55.58
CA GLY A 483 -12.39 -5.07 -56.89
C GLY A 483 -11.87 -6.48 -57.18
N ALA A 484 -12.78 -7.44 -57.28
CA ALA A 484 -12.52 -8.78 -57.80
C ALA A 484 -12.75 -8.75 -59.32
N HIS A 485 -11.70 -9.01 -60.11
CA HIS A 485 -11.81 -9.19 -61.55
C HIS A 485 -11.95 -10.68 -61.90
N GLN A 486 -13.04 -10.99 -62.59
CA GLN A 486 -13.30 -12.27 -63.26
C GLN A 486 -12.25 -12.55 -64.35
N ARG A 487 -11.78 -13.80 -64.41
CA ARG A 487 -10.97 -14.31 -65.53
C ARG A 487 -11.89 -15.10 -66.46
N LYS A 488 -11.94 -14.65 -67.72
CA LYS A 488 -12.66 -15.24 -68.84
C LYS A 488 -11.70 -16.17 -69.58
N GLU A 489 -12.10 -17.43 -69.74
CA GLU A 489 -11.40 -18.42 -70.55
C GLU A 489 -11.56 -18.11 -72.05
N SER A 490 -10.51 -18.33 -72.83
CA SER A 490 -10.59 -18.57 -74.27
C SER A 490 -9.52 -19.57 -74.69
N ALA A 491 -9.95 -20.45 -75.59
CA ALA A 491 -9.35 -21.73 -75.93
C ALA A 491 -8.18 -21.67 -76.93
N ALA A 492 -7.22 -22.57 -76.67
CA ALA A 492 -6.63 -23.57 -77.58
C ALA A 492 -5.65 -23.21 -78.73
N LYS A 493 -4.55 -24.00 -78.72
CA LYS A 493 -3.57 -24.38 -79.76
C LYS A 493 -2.44 -23.36 -80.00
N SER A 494 -1.16 -23.72 -80.08
CA SER A 494 -0.46 -24.99 -80.35
C SER A 494 1.02 -24.84 -79.95
N GLY A 495 1.68 -25.91 -79.50
CA GLY A 495 3.15 -25.94 -79.44
C GLY A 495 3.68 -26.59 -78.18
N ASP A 496 3.81 -27.90 -78.25
CA ASP A 496 4.21 -28.81 -77.19
C ASP A 496 5.74 -29.01 -77.19
N ILE A 497 6.39 -28.88 -76.02
CA ILE A 497 7.78 -29.33 -75.78
C ILE A 497 7.91 -29.97 -74.38
N TRP A 498 7.00 -29.69 -73.44
CA TRP A 498 7.11 -30.12 -72.05
C TRP A 498 6.20 -31.29 -71.65
N SER A 499 5.41 -31.85 -72.57
CA SER A 499 4.65 -33.09 -72.33
C SER A 499 5.50 -34.37 -72.24
N ALA A 500 6.82 -34.28 -72.47
CA ALA A 500 7.70 -35.44 -72.58
C ALA A 500 8.47 -35.82 -71.31
N ILE A 501 8.27 -35.17 -70.16
CA ILE A 501 8.98 -35.52 -68.92
C ILE A 501 7.99 -35.62 -67.75
N HIS A 502 7.08 -36.60 -67.82
CA HIS A 502 6.47 -37.20 -66.64
C HIS A 502 7.17 -38.53 -66.36
N GLY A 503 7.99 -38.55 -65.31
CA GLY A 503 8.44 -39.77 -64.65
C GLY A 503 7.51 -40.06 -63.48
N ASP A 504 6.59 -40.98 -63.70
CA ASP A 504 5.71 -41.57 -62.71
C ASP A 504 6.55 -42.49 -61.81
N LEU A 505 6.72 -42.15 -60.52
CA LEU A 505 7.19 -43.07 -59.49
C LEU A 505 6.35 -42.89 -58.22
N GLY A 506 5.20 -43.56 -58.23
CA GLY A 506 4.95 -44.68 -57.33
C GLY A 506 5.12 -44.44 -55.83
N LEU A 507 3.97 -44.35 -55.15
CA LEU A 507 3.77 -44.75 -53.76
C LEU A 507 4.51 -46.05 -53.42
N ILE A 508 5.44 -46.00 -52.46
CA ILE A 508 5.86 -47.17 -51.67
C ILE A 508 5.70 -46.80 -50.20
N GLY A 509 4.64 -47.32 -49.60
CA GLY A 509 4.57 -47.64 -48.19
C GLY A 509 4.91 -49.11 -47.97
N HIS A 510 5.27 -49.43 -46.72
CA HIS A 510 5.73 -50.71 -46.16
C HIS A 510 7.15 -51.15 -46.52
N GLU A 511 8.01 -51.26 -45.49
CA GLU A 511 8.24 -52.56 -44.83
C GLU A 511 8.44 -52.38 -43.32
N ASP A 512 7.67 -53.13 -42.55
CA ASP A 512 7.96 -53.55 -41.18
C ASP A 512 8.98 -54.69 -41.23
N HIS A 513 10.01 -54.66 -40.38
CA HIS A 513 10.64 -55.89 -39.89
C HIS A 513 11.23 -55.70 -38.48
N ILE A 514 10.58 -56.39 -37.53
CA ILE A 514 11.09 -57.21 -36.41
C ILE A 514 12.33 -56.71 -35.67
#